data_AF-A0A437M162-F1
#
_entry.id   AF-A0A437M162-F1
#
_cell.length_a   1.000
_cell.length_b   1.000
_cell.length_c   1.000
_cell.angle_alpha   90.00
_cell.angle_beta   90.00
_cell.angle_gamma   90.00
#
_symmetry.space_group_name_H-M   'P 1'
#
loop_
_entity.id
_entity.type
_entity.pdbx_description
1 polymer ?
#
loop_
_entity_poly.entity_id
_entity_poly.type
_entity_poly.pdbx_seq_one_letter_code
_entity_poly.pdbx_strand_id
1 'polypeptide(L)'
;MTGPLLLDIGAVPEAHCNDCIEGLFKAMAVDPRGDGDASIWERHHDPFIAQHIEDVTAWMQRILQAIQDELIAYMGGKPLGALRKAADWEDMRQARLDVVRARLEAKGPAHFGIGDWMDLADLLLAEYLPEGVITSMADFMAVRAALLGKIKAAMDRSARPNPGAAAIASALPMRRRDLPPKVLTGVESAILDIAAARAAMFISDLADDTRKRIKAVLLERLQMQVLGEQGGTPEYLRSALFDEFGQLNRDWRRIAVTEIGEAHNTGFIAGQPLGAKVRRVEAYRGACDFCKSINGKTFRVVAPGDPKRNGNSDVWVGKTNARRRASSKRRDGGVMVERSPDERWWVAAGVQHPHCRGSWTYVPEAKPAGVDPAFMAWLNGELAKVAVTTAKPDPAAT
;
A
#
# COMPACT_ATOMS: atom_id res chain seq x y z
N MET A 1 -27.68 -2.83 -23.02
CA MET A 1 -27.26 -2.31 -24.33
C MET A 1 -25.83 -1.82 -24.18
N THR A 2 -24.83 -2.52 -24.73
CA THR A 2 -23.43 -2.06 -24.72
C THR A 2 -22.98 -1.87 -26.16
N GLY A 3 -23.36 -0.74 -26.76
CA GLY A 3 -22.75 -0.30 -28.00
C GLY A 3 -21.29 0.11 -27.76
N PRO A 4 -20.41 0.02 -28.76
CA PRO A 4 -19.06 0.53 -28.63
C PRO A 4 -19.08 2.04 -28.36
N LEU A 5 -18.37 2.48 -27.31
CA LEU A 5 -18.14 3.90 -27.06
C LEU A 5 -17.15 4.42 -28.11
N LEU A 6 -17.61 5.32 -28.97
CA LEU A 6 -16.77 6.02 -29.94
C LEU A 6 -16.44 7.40 -29.38
N LEU A 7 -15.14 7.66 -29.17
CA LEU A 7 -14.60 8.94 -28.71
C LEU A 7 -13.81 9.58 -29.85
N ASP A 8 -14.26 10.73 -30.34
CA ASP A 8 -13.49 11.53 -31.28
C ASP A 8 -12.50 12.43 -30.52
N ILE A 9 -11.22 12.13 -30.68
CA ILE A 9 -10.10 12.89 -30.13
C ILE A 9 -9.23 13.48 -31.26
N GLY A 10 -9.79 13.59 -32.47
CA GLY A 10 -9.11 14.08 -33.68
C GLY A 10 -8.57 15.51 -33.54
N ALA A 11 -9.32 16.38 -32.86
CA ALA A 11 -8.96 17.77 -32.64
C ALA A 11 -8.05 18.01 -31.43
N VAL A 12 -7.73 16.98 -30.65
CA VAL A 12 -6.89 17.10 -29.46
C VAL A 12 -5.42 17.17 -29.88
N PRO A 13 -4.63 18.18 -29.42
CA PRO A 13 -3.21 18.25 -29.73
C PRO A 13 -2.47 16.97 -29.33
N GLU A 14 -1.42 16.60 -30.07
CA GLU A 14 -0.77 15.29 -29.97
C GLU A 14 -0.38 14.88 -28.53
N ALA A 15 0.23 15.79 -27.78
CA ALA A 15 0.62 15.54 -26.39
C ALA A 15 -0.61 15.19 -25.51
N HIS A 16 -1.68 15.98 -25.61
CA HIS A 16 -2.91 15.75 -24.86
C HIS A 16 -3.68 14.53 -25.37
N CYS A 17 -3.63 14.23 -26.67
CA CYS A 17 -4.24 13.05 -27.26
C CYS A 17 -3.62 11.78 -26.67
N ASN A 18 -2.28 11.74 -26.59
CA ASN A 18 -1.54 10.63 -26.01
C ASN A 18 -1.85 10.45 -24.51
N ASP A 19 -1.95 11.53 -23.75
CA ASP A 19 -2.32 11.49 -22.33
C ASP A 19 -3.78 11.05 -22.13
N CYS A 20 -4.72 11.54 -22.96
CA CYS A 20 -6.12 11.13 -22.94
C CYS A 20 -6.27 9.64 -23.24
N ILE A 21 -5.62 9.13 -24.29
CA ILE A 21 -5.65 7.70 -24.64
C ILE A 21 -5.09 6.88 -23.48
N GLU A 22 -3.98 7.30 -22.89
CA GLU A 22 -3.38 6.60 -21.76
C GLU A 22 -4.31 6.61 -20.53
N GLY A 23 -4.94 7.74 -20.24
CA GLY A 23 -5.94 7.88 -19.18
C GLY A 23 -7.13 6.96 -19.39
N LEU A 24 -7.65 6.88 -20.61
CA LEU A 24 -8.75 5.97 -20.97
C LEU A 24 -8.37 4.50 -20.79
N PHE A 25 -7.21 4.08 -21.31
CA PHE A 25 -6.74 2.69 -21.15
C PHE A 25 -6.49 2.33 -19.68
N LYS A 26 -5.97 3.27 -18.87
CA LYS A 26 -5.83 3.08 -17.43
C LYS A 26 -7.19 3.00 -16.72
N ALA A 27 -8.13 3.86 -17.08
CA ALA A 27 -9.49 3.85 -16.51
C ALA A 27 -10.25 2.57 -16.88
N MET A 28 -10.13 2.08 -18.12
CA MET A 28 -10.69 0.79 -18.54
C MET A 28 -10.05 -0.40 -17.84
N ALA A 29 -8.82 -0.25 -17.34
CA ALA A 29 -8.16 -1.26 -16.51
C ALA A 29 -8.63 -1.22 -15.04
N VAL A 30 -9.44 -0.24 -14.63
CA VAL A 30 -10.17 -0.23 -13.36
C VAL A 30 -11.46 -1.03 -13.54
N ASP A 31 -11.81 -1.87 -12.58
CA ASP A 31 -12.86 -2.88 -12.69
C ASP A 31 -14.18 -2.34 -13.32
N PRO A 32 -14.51 -2.75 -14.56
CA PRO A 32 -15.66 -2.22 -15.30
C PRO A 32 -17.01 -2.62 -14.71
N ARG A 33 -17.06 -3.55 -13.73
CA ARG A 33 -18.31 -4.00 -13.10
C ARG A 33 -18.66 -3.25 -11.82
N GLY A 34 -17.76 -2.38 -11.32
CA GLY A 34 -17.92 -1.74 -10.01
C GLY A 34 -17.80 -2.70 -8.82
N ASP A 35 -17.54 -4.00 -9.08
CA ASP A 35 -17.25 -5.00 -8.04
C ASP A 35 -15.93 -4.70 -7.31
N GLY A 36 -15.06 -3.89 -7.91
CA GLY A 36 -13.74 -3.53 -7.42
C GLY A 36 -13.79 -2.99 -5.99
N ASP A 37 -14.74 -2.10 -5.71
CA ASP A 37 -14.90 -1.48 -4.38
C ASP A 37 -15.45 -2.43 -3.31
N ALA A 38 -16.16 -3.49 -3.70
CA ALA A 38 -16.50 -4.57 -2.77
C ALA A 38 -15.32 -5.53 -2.57
N SER A 39 -14.61 -5.85 -3.66
CA SER A 39 -13.50 -6.82 -3.66
C SER A 39 -12.30 -6.35 -2.84
N ILE A 40 -12.07 -5.03 -2.68
CA ILE A 40 -10.95 -4.53 -1.87
C ILE A 40 -11.00 -5.02 -0.41
N TRP A 41 -12.19 -5.32 0.11
CA TRP A 41 -12.40 -5.83 1.46
C TRP A 41 -12.26 -7.33 1.57
N GLU A 42 -12.28 -8.06 0.44
CA GLU A 42 -11.98 -9.49 0.47
C GLU A 42 -10.54 -9.70 0.94
N ARG A 43 -10.38 -10.72 1.79
CA ARG A 43 -9.06 -11.15 2.28
C ARG A 43 -8.15 -11.48 1.09
N HIS A 44 -6.87 -11.10 1.20
CA HIS A 44 -5.90 -11.40 0.15
C HIS A 44 -5.76 -12.92 -0.04
N HIS A 45 -5.64 -13.38 -1.29
CA HIS A 45 -5.59 -14.80 -1.61
C HIS A 45 -4.26 -15.47 -1.25
N ASP A 46 -3.16 -14.71 -1.25
CA ASP A 46 -1.86 -15.20 -0.78
C ASP A 46 -1.84 -15.26 0.76
N PRO A 47 -1.77 -16.46 1.36
CA PRO A 47 -1.84 -16.62 2.81
C PRO A 47 -0.64 -16.03 3.55
N PHE A 48 0.51 -15.82 2.89
CA PHE A 48 1.70 -15.25 3.53
C PHE A 48 1.48 -13.80 3.95
N ILE A 49 0.79 -13.01 3.13
CA ILE A 49 0.60 -11.58 3.37
C ILE A 49 -0.81 -11.20 3.76
N ALA A 50 -1.78 -12.11 3.65
CA ALA A 50 -3.18 -11.82 3.96
C ALA A 50 -3.34 -11.21 5.36
N GLN A 51 -2.77 -11.84 6.39
CA GLN A 51 -2.89 -11.32 7.75
C GLN A 51 -2.17 -9.98 7.91
N HIS A 52 -1.00 -9.81 7.30
CA HIS A 52 -0.24 -8.56 7.38
C HIS A 52 -1.00 -7.38 6.77
N ILE A 53 -1.69 -7.60 5.64
CA ILE A 53 -2.57 -6.60 5.03
C ILE A 53 -3.72 -6.24 5.99
N GLU A 54 -4.35 -7.23 6.65
CA GLU A 54 -5.41 -6.97 7.63
C GLU A 54 -4.90 -6.19 8.86
N ASP A 55 -3.73 -6.57 9.39
CA ASP A 55 -3.12 -5.91 10.55
C ASP A 55 -2.85 -4.42 10.26
N VAL A 56 -2.25 -4.14 9.11
CA VAL A 56 -1.94 -2.78 8.63
C VAL A 56 -3.21 -2.00 8.32
N THR A 57 -4.22 -2.65 7.71
CA THR A 57 -5.54 -2.04 7.45
C THR A 57 -6.20 -1.61 8.76
N ALA A 58 -6.33 -2.54 9.71
CA ALA A 58 -6.97 -2.30 11.00
C ALA A 58 -6.25 -1.22 11.82
N TRP A 59 -4.91 -1.17 11.74
CA TRP A 59 -4.14 -0.15 12.43
C TRP A 59 -4.50 1.27 11.98
N MET A 60 -4.52 1.53 10.67
CA MET A 60 -4.84 2.87 10.18
C MET A 60 -6.32 3.21 10.33
N GLN A 61 -7.22 2.23 10.19
CA GLN A 61 -8.64 2.43 10.48
C GLN A 61 -8.83 2.92 11.91
N ARG A 62 -8.10 2.37 12.88
CA ARG A 62 -8.11 2.88 14.27
C ARG A 62 -7.61 4.31 14.37
N ILE A 63 -6.60 4.69 13.57
CA ILE A 63 -6.09 6.07 13.55
C ILE A 63 -7.12 7.03 12.95
N LEU A 64 -7.66 6.71 11.78
CA LEU A 64 -8.69 7.50 11.12
C LEU A 64 -9.93 7.64 12.01
N GLN A 65 -10.36 6.55 12.64
CA GLN A 65 -11.46 6.56 13.61
C GLN A 65 -11.13 7.46 14.81
N ALA A 66 -9.92 7.38 15.37
CA ALA A 66 -9.55 8.22 16.50
C ALA A 66 -9.52 9.71 16.14
N ILE A 67 -9.03 10.07 14.96
CA ILE A 67 -9.07 11.46 14.45
C ILE A 67 -10.54 11.90 14.29
N GLN A 68 -11.39 11.05 13.71
CA GLN A 68 -12.81 11.33 13.53
C GLN A 68 -13.53 11.53 14.87
N ASP A 69 -13.31 10.62 15.83
CA ASP A 69 -13.94 10.62 17.14
C ASP A 69 -13.54 11.87 17.94
N GLU A 70 -12.26 12.24 17.92
CA GLU A 70 -11.79 13.46 18.59
C GLU A 70 -12.37 14.70 17.91
N LEU A 71 -12.39 14.77 16.58
CA LEU A 71 -12.99 15.91 15.85
C LEU A 71 -14.48 16.08 16.20
N ILE A 72 -15.25 14.98 16.21
CA ILE A 72 -16.67 14.99 16.61
C ILE A 72 -16.81 15.42 18.07
N ALA A 73 -15.95 14.92 18.97
CA ALA A 73 -15.99 15.28 20.37
C ALA A 73 -15.70 16.77 20.59
N TYR A 74 -14.75 17.36 19.86
CA TYR A 74 -14.48 18.80 19.89
C TYR A 74 -15.67 19.63 19.43
N MET A 75 -16.33 19.20 18.37
CA MET A 75 -17.55 19.86 17.92
C MET A 75 -18.68 19.78 18.94
N GLY A 76 -18.71 18.72 19.76
CA GLY A 76 -19.62 18.56 20.89
C GLY A 76 -19.27 19.41 22.11
N GLY A 77 -18.23 20.26 22.04
CA GLY A 77 -17.82 21.15 23.13
C GLY A 77 -16.82 20.54 24.13
N LYS A 78 -16.26 19.36 23.85
CA LYS A 78 -15.19 18.77 24.67
C LYS A 78 -13.95 19.67 24.65
N PRO A 79 -13.34 20.02 25.80
CA PRO A 79 -12.08 20.78 25.85
C PRO A 79 -10.88 19.94 25.38
N LEU A 80 -9.82 20.59 24.89
CA LEU A 80 -8.63 19.94 24.27
C LEU A 80 -7.72 19.14 25.21
N GLY A 81 -7.95 19.23 26.53
CA GLY A 81 -7.09 18.67 27.57
C GLY A 81 -7.07 17.14 27.70
N ALA A 82 -7.44 16.38 26.67
CA ALA A 82 -7.44 14.91 26.69
C ALA A 82 -6.94 14.27 25.37
N LEU A 83 -6.24 15.02 24.50
CA LEU A 83 -5.63 14.43 23.31
C LEU A 83 -4.65 13.34 23.72
N ARG A 84 -4.94 12.10 23.32
CA ARG A 84 -4.01 10.98 23.51
C ARG A 84 -2.88 11.14 22.50
N LYS A 85 -1.68 11.45 23.00
CA LYS A 85 -0.45 11.33 22.21
C LYS A 85 -0.35 9.89 21.67
N ALA A 86 -0.04 9.74 20.39
CA ALA A 86 0.54 8.49 19.93
C ALA A 86 1.83 8.29 20.73
N ALA A 87 1.97 7.15 21.42
CA ALA A 87 3.10 6.93 22.31
C ALA A 87 4.42 7.10 21.54
N ASP A 88 5.40 7.69 22.22
CA ASP A 88 6.80 7.82 21.83
C ASP A 88 7.13 8.82 20.67
N TRP A 89 7.60 10.02 21.09
CA TRP A 89 8.76 10.80 20.54
C TRP A 89 8.47 12.23 20.05
N GLU A 90 9.32 13.18 20.47
CA GLU A 90 9.31 14.61 20.13
C GLU A 90 10.69 15.08 19.65
N ASP A 91 10.74 16.11 18.78
CA ASP A 91 11.43 17.36 19.12
C ASP A 91 11.14 18.47 18.07
N MET A 92 11.13 19.74 18.51
CA MET A 92 10.87 20.98 17.75
C MET A 92 9.46 21.21 17.16
N ARG A 93 8.87 20.24 16.44
CA ARG A 93 7.48 20.38 15.93
C ARG A 93 6.49 20.44 17.09
N GLN A 94 6.79 19.75 18.19
CA GLN A 94 5.91 19.68 19.35
C GLN A 94 5.72 21.01 20.06
N ALA A 95 6.78 21.79 20.28
CA ALA A 95 6.66 23.09 20.96
C ALA A 95 5.68 24.03 20.24
N ARG A 96 5.65 24.00 18.90
CA ARG A 96 4.64 24.73 18.10
C ARG A 96 3.24 24.16 18.28
N LEU A 97 3.10 22.83 18.30
CA LEU A 97 1.82 22.16 18.52
C LEU A 97 1.27 22.43 19.92
N ASP A 98 2.12 22.51 20.94
CA ASP A 98 1.72 22.81 22.31
C ASP A 98 1.21 24.25 22.46
N VAL A 99 1.84 25.22 21.76
CA VAL A 99 1.34 26.60 21.69
C VAL A 99 -0.02 26.65 21.00
N VAL A 100 -0.18 25.94 19.88
CA VAL A 100 -1.47 25.85 19.17
C VAL A 100 -2.52 25.20 20.07
N ARG A 101 -2.19 24.09 20.73
CA ARG A 101 -3.06 23.39 21.69
C ARG A 101 -3.52 24.33 22.80
N ALA A 102 -2.58 24.97 23.51
CA ALA A 102 -2.90 25.86 24.62
C ALA A 102 -3.80 27.03 24.18
N ARG A 103 -3.55 27.59 22.99
CA ARG A 103 -4.39 28.65 22.40
C ARG A 103 -5.81 28.14 22.09
N LEU A 104 -5.94 26.95 21.50
CA LEU A 104 -7.24 26.34 21.18
C LEU A 104 -8.01 25.97 22.47
N GLU A 105 -7.32 25.45 23.49
CA GLU A 105 -7.88 25.15 24.82
C GLU A 105 -8.45 26.40 25.48
N ALA A 106 -7.69 27.49 25.50
CA ALA A 106 -8.11 28.74 26.15
C ALA A 106 -9.35 29.37 25.47
N LYS A 107 -9.51 29.18 24.16
CA LYS A 107 -10.59 29.79 23.37
C LYS A 107 -11.89 28.97 23.45
N GLY A 108 -11.77 27.64 23.40
CA GLY A 108 -12.88 26.70 23.38
C GLY A 108 -13.63 26.63 22.04
N PRO A 109 -14.18 25.45 21.66
CA PRO A 109 -14.75 25.22 20.33
C PRO A 109 -15.88 26.16 19.93
N ALA A 110 -16.67 26.64 20.91
CA ALA A 110 -17.78 27.57 20.68
C ALA A 110 -17.35 28.93 20.10
N HIS A 111 -16.07 29.30 20.28
CA HIS A 111 -15.51 30.56 19.80
C HIS A 111 -14.51 30.39 18.66
N PHE A 112 -14.34 29.17 18.13
CA PHE A 112 -13.39 28.90 17.07
C PHE A 112 -13.79 29.62 15.77
N GLY A 113 -12.86 30.40 15.22
CA GLY A 113 -12.95 30.90 13.87
C GLY A 113 -12.37 29.89 12.87
N ILE A 114 -12.38 30.23 11.58
CA ILE A 114 -11.84 29.37 10.51
C ILE A 114 -10.40 28.95 10.82
N GLY A 115 -9.54 29.91 11.20
CA GLY A 115 -8.12 29.63 11.51
C GLY A 115 -7.94 28.62 12.64
N ASP A 116 -8.78 28.68 13.68
CA ASP A 116 -8.72 27.75 14.80
C ASP A 116 -9.10 26.32 14.38
N TRP A 117 -10.14 26.18 13.53
CA TRP A 117 -10.53 24.89 12.98
C TRP A 117 -9.48 24.29 12.04
N MET A 118 -8.80 25.12 11.25
CA MET A 118 -7.67 24.68 10.41
C MET A 118 -6.51 24.19 11.27
N ASP A 119 -6.18 24.93 12.33
CA ASP A 119 -5.10 24.58 13.25
C ASP A 119 -5.44 23.33 14.09
N LEU A 120 -6.71 23.10 14.44
CA LEU A 120 -7.16 21.86 15.08
C LEU A 120 -6.96 20.66 14.16
N ALA A 121 -7.36 20.75 12.89
CA ALA A 121 -7.15 19.68 11.93
C ALA A 121 -5.65 19.36 11.76
N ASP A 122 -4.81 20.40 11.77
CA ASP A 122 -3.35 20.22 11.69
C ASP A 122 -2.76 19.56 12.93
N LEU A 123 -3.24 19.94 14.12
CA LEU A 123 -2.85 19.38 15.40
C LEU A 123 -3.23 17.90 15.50
N LEU A 124 -4.48 17.54 15.16
CA LEU A 124 -4.94 16.14 15.19
C LEU A 124 -4.05 15.25 14.30
N LEU A 125 -3.79 15.68 13.07
CA LEU A 125 -2.95 14.92 12.14
C LEU A 125 -1.51 14.77 12.64
N ALA A 126 -0.94 15.83 13.24
CA ALA A 126 0.40 15.77 13.77
C ALA A 126 0.52 14.84 15.00
N GLU A 127 -0.54 14.73 15.81
CA GLU A 127 -0.58 13.85 16.99
C GLU A 127 -0.77 12.38 16.63
N TYR A 128 -1.56 12.08 15.61
CA TYR A 128 -1.90 10.70 15.22
C TYR A 128 -0.99 10.13 14.12
N LEU A 129 -0.40 10.97 13.27
CA LEU A 129 0.49 10.59 12.17
C LEU A 129 1.78 11.43 12.13
N PRO A 130 2.59 11.46 13.21
CA PRO A 130 3.91 12.08 13.15
C PRO A 130 4.85 11.31 12.22
N GLU A 131 5.92 11.97 11.75
CA GLU A 131 6.89 11.40 10.81
C GLU A 131 7.50 10.08 11.30
N GLY A 132 7.79 9.96 12.61
CA GLY A 132 8.30 8.73 13.22
C GLY A 132 7.31 7.55 13.13
N VAL A 133 6.00 7.82 13.22
CA VAL A 133 4.94 6.81 13.05
C VAL A 133 4.83 6.39 11.58
N ILE A 134 4.87 7.36 10.67
CA ILE A 134 4.83 7.11 9.22
C ILE A 134 5.99 6.22 8.80
N THR A 135 7.22 6.58 9.18
CA THR A 135 8.43 5.81 8.86
C THR A 135 8.42 4.43 9.50
N SER A 136 8.02 4.32 10.78
CA SER A 136 7.92 3.01 11.47
C SER A 136 6.89 2.08 10.83
N MET A 137 5.74 2.61 10.41
CA MET A 137 4.70 1.84 9.71
C MET A 137 5.16 1.42 8.32
N ALA A 138 5.82 2.32 7.59
CA ALA A 138 6.38 2.03 6.28
C ALA A 138 7.42 0.90 6.34
N ASP A 139 8.32 0.95 7.34
CA ASP A 139 9.26 -0.13 7.64
C ASP A 139 8.53 -1.44 7.92
N PHE A 140 7.53 -1.42 8.80
CA PHE A 140 6.74 -2.60 9.14
C PHE A 140 6.03 -3.21 7.92
N MET A 141 5.46 -2.37 7.06
CA MET A 141 4.82 -2.79 5.81
C MET A 141 5.83 -3.48 4.90
N ALA A 142 6.95 -2.83 4.59
CA ALA A 142 7.91 -3.27 3.59
C ALA A 142 8.77 -4.46 4.07
N VAL A 143 9.33 -4.39 5.28
CA VAL A 143 10.26 -5.39 5.83
C VAL A 143 9.59 -6.75 5.95
N ARG A 144 8.46 -6.79 6.63
CA ARG A 144 7.74 -8.05 6.87
C ARG A 144 7.26 -8.67 5.55
N ALA A 145 6.71 -7.87 4.65
CA ALA A 145 6.25 -8.32 3.34
C ALA A 145 7.38 -8.91 2.48
N ALA A 146 8.50 -8.20 2.35
CA ALA A 146 9.64 -8.65 1.56
C ALA A 146 10.26 -9.95 2.10
N LEU A 147 10.39 -10.06 3.43
CA LEU A 147 10.86 -11.29 4.07
C LEU A 147 9.91 -12.45 3.84
N LEU A 148 8.59 -12.24 3.99
CA LEU A 148 7.58 -13.26 3.69
C LEU A 148 7.68 -13.74 2.24
N GLY A 149 7.97 -12.84 1.29
CA GLY A 149 8.24 -13.19 -0.10
C GLY A 149 9.45 -14.11 -0.27
N LYS A 150 10.58 -13.77 0.35
CA LYS A 150 11.78 -14.62 0.33
C LYS A 150 11.54 -15.98 0.99
N ILE A 151 10.80 -16.01 2.10
CA ILE A 151 10.43 -17.25 2.80
C ILE A 151 9.56 -18.11 1.91
N LYS A 152 8.53 -17.54 1.29
CA LYS A 152 7.69 -18.22 0.31
C LYS A 152 8.54 -18.81 -0.82
N ALA A 153 9.50 -18.05 -1.36
CA ALA A 153 10.42 -18.54 -2.39
C ALA A 153 11.27 -19.75 -1.92
N ALA A 154 11.75 -19.72 -0.67
CA ALA A 154 12.51 -20.82 -0.09
C ALA A 154 11.64 -22.07 0.20
N MET A 155 10.41 -21.86 0.64
CA MET A 155 9.46 -22.92 0.95
C MET A 155 8.95 -23.62 -0.31
N ASP A 156 8.56 -22.85 -1.32
CA ASP A 156 8.10 -23.36 -2.62
C ASP A 156 9.14 -24.29 -3.27
N ARG A 157 10.44 -24.11 -2.97
CA ARG A 157 11.53 -24.96 -3.47
C ARG A 157 11.87 -26.17 -2.59
N SER A 158 11.68 -26.06 -1.28
CA SER A 158 12.18 -27.06 -0.32
C SER A 158 11.19 -28.19 -0.03
N ALA A 159 9.96 -28.13 -0.57
CA ALA A 159 8.88 -29.09 -0.31
C ALA A 159 8.63 -29.36 1.19
N ARG A 160 9.08 -28.46 2.07
CA ARG A 160 8.97 -28.61 3.52
C ARG A 160 7.53 -28.36 3.97
N PRO A 161 7.06 -29.02 5.05
CA PRO A 161 5.79 -28.69 5.67
C PRO A 161 5.75 -27.21 6.03
N ASN A 162 4.69 -26.52 5.63
CA ASN A 162 4.47 -25.12 5.99
C ASN A 162 4.07 -25.06 7.47
N PRO A 163 4.87 -24.47 8.38
CA PRO A 163 4.50 -24.33 9.79
C PRO A 163 3.30 -23.39 10.01
N GLY A 164 2.75 -22.83 8.93
CA GLY A 164 1.64 -21.89 8.92
C GLY A 164 2.15 -20.47 8.72
N ALA A 165 1.59 -19.75 7.74
CA ALA A 165 1.99 -18.38 7.42
C ALA A 165 1.94 -17.43 8.63
N ALA A 166 0.97 -17.63 9.53
CA ALA A 166 0.83 -16.82 10.75
C ALA A 166 2.00 -17.03 11.73
N ALA A 167 2.43 -18.28 11.96
CA ALA A 167 3.55 -18.60 12.85
C ALA A 167 4.88 -18.08 12.28
N ILE A 168 5.05 -18.13 10.96
CA ILE A 168 6.19 -17.50 10.28
C ILE A 168 6.15 -16.00 10.53
N ALA A 169 5.02 -15.34 10.23
CA ALA A 169 4.90 -13.90 10.28
C ALA A 169 5.07 -13.31 11.69
N SER A 170 4.80 -14.05 12.77
CA SER A 170 5.06 -13.62 14.15
C SER A 170 6.52 -13.71 14.57
N ALA A 171 7.32 -14.55 13.88
CA ALA A 171 8.76 -14.69 14.13
C ALA A 171 9.60 -13.60 13.46
N LEU A 172 9.02 -12.87 12.50
CA LEU A 172 9.78 -11.94 11.66
C LEU A 172 10.02 -10.60 12.35
N PRO A 173 11.20 -9.99 12.11
CA PRO A 173 11.45 -8.63 12.57
C PRO A 173 10.46 -7.66 11.94
N MET A 174 10.05 -6.67 12.74
CA MET A 174 9.12 -5.63 12.31
C MET A 174 9.83 -4.44 11.68
N ARG A 175 11.11 -4.20 12.00
CA ARG A 175 11.87 -3.06 11.49
C ARG A 175 13.15 -3.54 10.84
N ARG A 176 13.65 -2.74 9.89
CA ARG A 176 14.89 -3.03 9.19
C ARG A 176 16.08 -3.14 10.14
N ARG A 177 16.15 -2.26 11.14
CA ARG A 177 17.23 -2.24 12.14
C ARG A 177 17.33 -3.53 12.98
N ASP A 178 16.26 -4.31 13.02
CA ASP A 178 16.19 -5.57 13.76
C ASP A 178 16.70 -6.76 12.93
N LEU A 179 17.02 -6.54 11.64
CA LEU A 179 17.59 -7.58 10.78
C LEU A 179 19.08 -7.78 11.08
N PRO A 180 19.55 -9.04 11.21
CA PRO A 180 20.97 -9.30 11.35
C PRO A 180 21.77 -8.83 10.11
N PRO A 181 23.02 -8.36 10.30
CA PRO A 181 23.90 -8.05 9.19
C PRO A 181 24.05 -9.24 8.24
N LYS A 182 24.09 -8.99 6.93
CA LYS A 182 24.31 -9.99 5.86
C LYS A 182 23.17 -10.99 5.60
N VAL A 183 22.00 -10.87 6.24
CA VAL A 183 20.81 -11.67 5.88
C VAL A 183 20.26 -11.28 4.50
N LEU A 184 20.48 -10.03 4.11
CA LEU A 184 20.15 -9.49 2.80
C LEU A 184 21.42 -9.21 2.02
N THR A 185 21.40 -9.52 0.73
CA THR A 185 22.41 -9.03 -0.23
C THR A 185 22.31 -7.51 -0.36
N GLY A 186 23.34 -6.86 -0.92
CA GLY A 186 23.31 -5.41 -1.14
C GLY A 186 22.14 -4.94 -2.00
N VAL A 187 21.78 -5.71 -3.02
CA VAL A 187 20.62 -5.43 -3.88
C VAL A 187 19.32 -5.54 -3.10
N GLU A 188 19.11 -6.63 -2.37
CA GLU A 188 17.90 -6.85 -1.55
C GLU A 188 17.73 -5.76 -0.48
N SER A 189 18.84 -5.36 0.14
CA SER A 189 18.88 -4.28 1.12
C SER A 189 18.42 -2.95 0.50
N ALA A 190 18.93 -2.60 -0.69
CA ALA A 190 18.53 -1.37 -1.39
C ALA A 190 17.06 -1.39 -1.85
N ILE A 191 16.56 -2.54 -2.30
CA ILE A 191 15.15 -2.68 -2.68
C ILE A 191 14.23 -2.51 -1.48
N LEU A 192 14.64 -3.05 -0.33
CA LEU A 192 13.87 -2.90 0.90
C LEU A 192 13.82 -1.43 1.34
N ASP A 193 14.91 -0.67 1.19
CA ASP A 193 14.93 0.78 1.43
C ASP A 193 13.96 1.52 0.50
N ILE A 194 13.98 1.18 -0.80
CA ILE A 194 13.07 1.78 -1.77
C ILE A 194 11.61 1.44 -1.44
N ALA A 195 11.32 0.19 -1.05
CA ALA A 195 9.97 -0.22 -0.66
C ALA A 195 9.48 0.52 0.59
N ALA A 196 10.30 0.64 1.62
CA ALA A 196 9.98 1.39 2.83
C ALA A 196 9.79 2.89 2.51
N ALA A 197 10.68 3.50 1.73
CA ALA A 197 10.55 4.90 1.33
C ALA A 197 9.26 5.15 0.53
N ARG A 198 8.89 4.26 -0.41
CA ARG A 198 7.65 4.37 -1.19
C ARG A 198 6.41 4.23 -0.30
N ALA A 199 6.40 3.27 0.62
CA ALA A 199 5.31 3.14 1.59
C ALA A 199 5.18 4.40 2.47
N ALA A 200 6.30 4.98 2.92
CA ALA A 200 6.30 6.23 3.68
C ALA A 200 5.75 7.41 2.88
N MET A 201 6.06 7.51 1.59
CA MET A 201 5.48 8.51 0.69
C MET A 201 3.96 8.36 0.61
N PHE A 202 3.44 7.16 0.37
CA PHE A 202 1.98 6.94 0.27
C PHE A 202 1.24 7.21 1.59
N ILE A 203 1.84 6.85 2.73
CA ILE A 203 1.27 7.17 4.05
C ILE A 203 1.26 8.70 4.25
N SER A 204 2.34 9.39 3.87
CA SER A 204 2.43 10.85 3.97
C SER A 204 1.41 11.54 3.07
N ASP A 205 1.26 11.09 1.83
CA ASP A 205 0.27 11.60 0.88
C ASP A 205 -1.15 11.40 1.43
N LEU A 206 -1.45 10.25 2.01
CA LEU A 206 -2.75 10.00 2.65
C LEU A 206 -2.98 10.91 3.87
N ALA A 207 -1.95 11.18 4.67
CA ALA A 207 -2.04 12.11 5.79
C ALA A 207 -2.35 13.53 5.30
N ASP A 208 -1.66 13.98 4.25
CA ASP A 208 -1.91 15.29 3.64
C ASP A 208 -3.29 15.39 3.00
N ASP A 209 -3.75 14.34 2.34
CA ASP A 209 -5.11 14.31 1.78
C ASP A 209 -6.18 14.25 2.85
N THR A 210 -5.94 13.53 3.95
CA THR A 210 -6.82 13.53 5.13
C THR A 210 -6.92 14.96 5.70
N ARG A 211 -5.79 15.64 5.86
CA ARG A 211 -5.73 17.04 6.30
C ARG A 211 -6.54 17.94 5.36
N LYS A 212 -6.34 17.84 4.05
CA LYS A 212 -7.06 18.67 3.05
C LYS A 212 -8.57 18.41 3.08
N ARG A 213 -9.00 17.15 3.11
CA ARG A 213 -10.42 16.75 3.11
C ARG A 213 -11.15 17.24 4.35
N ILE A 214 -10.56 17.05 5.54
CA ILE A 214 -11.11 17.59 6.80
C ILE A 214 -11.26 19.11 6.71
N LYS A 215 -10.22 19.81 6.26
CA LYS A 215 -10.26 21.28 6.12
C LYS A 215 -11.32 21.74 5.11
N ALA A 216 -11.45 21.06 3.96
CA ALA A 216 -12.44 21.38 2.96
C ALA A 216 -13.87 21.25 3.52
N VAL A 217 -14.17 20.14 4.18
CA VAL A 217 -15.48 19.89 4.81
C VAL A 217 -15.78 20.92 5.92
N LEU A 218 -14.78 21.29 6.72
CA LEU A 218 -14.93 22.33 7.75
C LEU A 218 -15.22 23.71 7.13
N LEU A 219 -14.51 24.08 6.05
CA LEU A 219 -14.72 25.34 5.34
C LEU A 219 -16.11 25.41 4.70
N GLU A 220 -16.52 24.34 4.03
CA GLU A 220 -17.83 24.23 3.38
C GLU A 220 -18.96 24.44 4.40
N ARG A 221 -18.90 23.76 5.55
CA ARG A 221 -19.88 23.94 6.62
C ARG A 221 -19.87 25.38 7.17
N LEU A 222 -18.71 25.96 7.44
CA LEU A 222 -18.62 27.33 7.96
C LEU A 222 -19.20 28.34 6.97
N GLN A 223 -18.95 28.15 5.68
CA GLN A 223 -19.56 28.94 4.62
C GLN A 223 -21.09 28.82 4.64
N MET A 224 -21.62 27.60 4.66
CA MET A 224 -23.07 27.35 4.73
C MET A 224 -23.69 27.98 5.99
N GLN A 225 -23.01 27.91 7.13
CA GLN A 225 -23.46 28.53 8.38
C GLN A 225 -23.54 30.06 8.27
N VAL A 226 -22.53 30.71 7.69
CA VAL A 226 -22.51 32.16 7.49
C VAL A 226 -23.59 32.61 6.51
N LEU A 227 -23.87 31.80 5.49
CA LEU A 227 -24.91 32.08 4.49
C LEU A 227 -26.33 31.72 4.96
N GLY A 228 -26.49 31.11 6.13
CA GLY A 228 -27.79 30.67 6.66
C GLY A 228 -28.39 29.49 5.90
N GLU A 229 -27.56 28.69 5.22
CA GLU A 229 -27.98 27.51 4.47
C GLU A 229 -28.23 26.31 5.39
N GLN A 230 -29.13 25.41 4.98
CA GLN A 230 -29.51 24.23 5.78
C GLN A 230 -28.34 23.28 6.07
N GLY A 231 -27.25 23.34 5.29
CA GLY A 231 -26.03 22.56 5.50
C GLY A 231 -25.09 23.10 6.58
N GLY A 232 -25.35 24.28 7.17
CA GLY A 232 -24.52 24.85 8.23
C GLY A 232 -24.56 24.13 9.59
N THR A 233 -25.29 23.01 9.69
CA THR A 233 -25.56 22.32 10.95
C THR A 233 -24.44 21.37 11.39
N PRO A 234 -24.30 21.08 12.70
CA PRO A 234 -23.39 20.04 13.18
C PRO A 234 -23.67 18.64 12.60
N GLU A 235 -24.92 18.33 12.30
CA GLU A 235 -25.35 17.03 11.74
C GLU A 235 -24.83 16.83 10.32
N TYR A 236 -24.90 17.87 9.47
CA TYR A 236 -24.33 17.84 8.13
C TYR A 236 -22.82 17.57 8.20
N LEU A 237 -22.10 18.30 9.06
CA LEU A 237 -20.66 18.12 9.21
C LEU A 237 -20.31 16.70 9.66
N ARG A 238 -21.07 16.12 10.59
CA ARG A 238 -20.87 14.72 11.01
C ARG A 238 -21.03 13.74 9.84
N SER A 239 -22.06 13.93 9.02
CA SER A 239 -22.31 13.09 7.83
C SER A 239 -21.19 13.25 6.80
N ALA A 240 -20.81 14.48 6.46
CA ALA A 240 -19.77 14.77 5.47
C ALA A 240 -18.41 14.20 5.91
N LEU A 241 -18.04 14.37 7.19
CA LEU A 241 -16.83 13.75 7.74
C LEU A 241 -16.91 12.22 7.67
N PHE A 242 -18.06 11.61 8.01
CA PHE A 242 -18.23 10.16 7.91
C PHE A 242 -17.99 9.63 6.49
N ASP A 243 -18.52 10.32 5.47
CA ASP A 243 -18.32 9.94 4.08
C ASP A 243 -16.85 10.08 3.64
N GLU A 244 -16.18 11.16 4.03
CA GLU A 244 -14.76 11.38 3.74
C GLU A 244 -13.85 10.34 4.43
N PHE A 245 -14.09 10.04 5.71
CA PHE A 245 -13.36 8.96 6.41
C PHE A 245 -13.65 7.59 5.78
N GLY A 246 -14.86 7.37 5.25
CA GLY A 246 -15.18 6.18 4.46
C GLY A 246 -14.33 6.07 3.19
N GLN A 247 -14.07 7.17 2.49
CA GLN A 247 -13.16 7.20 1.34
C GLN A 247 -11.71 6.97 1.74
N LEU A 248 -11.23 7.66 2.78
CA LEU A 248 -9.87 7.50 3.30
C LEU A 248 -9.58 6.07 3.76
N ASN A 249 -10.57 5.40 4.37
CA ASN A 249 -10.46 4.00 4.75
C ASN A 249 -10.28 3.07 3.53
N ARG A 250 -10.98 3.35 2.43
CA ARG A 250 -10.80 2.61 1.17
C ARG A 250 -9.42 2.86 0.58
N ASP A 251 -8.97 4.11 0.54
CA ASP A 251 -7.66 4.49 0.01
C ASP A 251 -6.52 3.89 0.83
N TRP A 252 -6.68 3.81 2.14
CA TRP A 252 -5.71 3.09 2.97
C TRP A 252 -5.66 1.60 2.66
N ARG A 253 -6.81 0.92 2.61
CA ARG A 253 -6.86 -0.52 2.29
C ARG A 253 -6.17 -0.79 0.95
N ARG A 254 -6.42 0.07 -0.02
CA ARG A 254 -5.82 0.10 -1.34
C ARG A 254 -4.30 0.24 -1.30
N ILE A 255 -3.76 1.15 -0.49
CA ILE A 255 -2.31 1.30 -0.24
C ILE A 255 -1.75 0.03 0.40
N ALA A 256 -2.38 -0.48 1.46
CA ALA A 256 -1.93 -1.69 2.17
C ALA A 256 -1.81 -2.89 1.22
N VAL A 257 -2.84 -3.17 0.41
CA VAL A 257 -2.80 -4.25 -0.59
C VAL A 257 -1.68 -4.05 -1.61
N THR A 258 -1.53 -2.83 -2.12
CA THR A 258 -0.57 -2.52 -3.19
C THR A 258 0.87 -2.62 -2.70
N GLU A 259 1.22 -1.94 -1.61
CA GLU A 259 2.60 -1.82 -1.15
C GLU A 259 3.09 -3.11 -0.50
N ILE A 260 2.24 -3.80 0.26
CA ILE A 260 2.58 -5.12 0.81
C ILE A 260 2.72 -6.14 -0.32
N GLY A 261 1.81 -6.13 -1.31
CA GLY A 261 1.90 -7.00 -2.48
C GLY A 261 3.16 -6.74 -3.31
N GLU A 262 3.51 -5.48 -3.55
CA GLU A 262 4.71 -5.04 -4.25
C GLU A 262 5.98 -5.56 -3.55
N ALA A 263 6.11 -5.28 -2.24
CA ALA A 263 7.26 -5.68 -1.45
C ALA A 263 7.39 -7.21 -1.36
N HIS A 264 6.27 -7.91 -1.14
CA HIS A 264 6.22 -9.38 -1.10
C HIS A 264 6.65 -10.02 -2.40
N ASN A 265 6.06 -9.60 -3.53
CA ASN A 265 6.39 -10.16 -4.83
C ASN A 265 7.83 -9.87 -5.22
N THR A 266 8.32 -8.66 -4.92
CA THR A 266 9.72 -8.30 -5.16
C THR A 266 10.67 -9.13 -4.31
N GLY A 267 10.34 -9.35 -3.03
CA GLY A 267 11.07 -10.26 -2.14
C GLY A 267 11.06 -11.70 -2.64
N PHE A 268 9.93 -12.18 -3.15
CA PHE A 268 9.82 -13.51 -3.76
C PHE A 268 10.77 -13.66 -4.95
N ILE A 269 10.75 -12.72 -5.90
CA ILE A 269 11.63 -12.76 -7.08
C ILE A 269 13.10 -12.64 -6.68
N ALA A 270 13.43 -11.79 -5.70
CA ALA A 270 14.79 -11.67 -5.18
C ALA A 270 15.29 -12.97 -4.54
N GLY A 271 14.39 -13.72 -3.89
CA GLY A 271 14.70 -15.02 -3.32
C GLY A 271 14.90 -16.14 -4.36
N GLN A 272 14.68 -15.91 -5.65
CA GLN A 272 14.84 -16.91 -6.71
C GLN A 272 16.25 -16.90 -7.33
N PRO A 273 16.84 -18.07 -7.63
CA PRO A 273 18.08 -18.12 -8.39
C PRO A 273 17.85 -17.66 -9.83
N LEU A 274 18.88 -17.07 -10.43
CA LEU A 274 18.85 -16.73 -11.85
C LEU A 274 18.62 -18.00 -12.70
N GLY A 275 17.78 -17.86 -13.73
CA GLY A 275 17.32 -18.97 -14.57
C GLY A 275 16.07 -19.68 -14.07
N ALA A 276 15.67 -19.51 -12.79
CA ALA A 276 14.48 -20.13 -12.25
C ALA A 276 13.22 -19.76 -13.03
N LYS A 277 12.28 -20.71 -13.14
CA LYS A 277 10.95 -20.46 -13.68
C LYS A 277 9.96 -20.13 -12.58
N VAL A 278 9.22 -19.05 -12.80
CA VAL A 278 8.14 -18.61 -11.91
C VAL A 278 6.87 -18.40 -12.71
N ARG A 279 5.72 -18.63 -12.10
CA ARG A 279 4.40 -18.46 -12.69
C ARG A 279 3.70 -17.28 -12.05
N ARG A 280 3.09 -16.44 -12.87
CA ARG A 280 2.23 -15.34 -12.40
C ARG A 280 0.86 -15.89 -12.02
N VAL A 281 0.33 -15.50 -10.87
CA VAL A 281 -0.99 -15.88 -10.39
C VAL A 281 -1.84 -14.63 -10.20
N GLU A 282 -2.93 -14.51 -10.94
CA GLU A 282 -3.89 -13.39 -10.91
C GLU A 282 -5.31 -13.95 -10.70
N ALA A 283 -5.44 -14.92 -9.78
CA ALA A 283 -6.67 -15.64 -9.52
C ALA A 283 -7.45 -15.00 -8.36
N TYR A 284 -7.99 -13.80 -8.57
CA TYR A 284 -8.83 -13.11 -7.59
C TYR A 284 -10.04 -12.44 -8.25
N ARG A 285 -11.12 -12.27 -7.47
CA ARG A 285 -12.33 -11.56 -7.92
C ARG A 285 -12.00 -10.08 -8.16
N GLY A 286 -12.53 -9.51 -9.25
CA GLY A 286 -12.25 -8.13 -9.64
C GLY A 286 -10.93 -7.91 -10.38
N ALA A 287 -10.21 -8.99 -10.77
CA ALA A 287 -9.02 -8.84 -11.61
C ALA A 287 -9.36 -8.16 -12.95
N CYS A 288 -8.61 -7.12 -13.31
CA CYS A 288 -8.78 -6.43 -14.58
C CYS A 288 -8.35 -7.30 -15.76
N ASP A 289 -8.75 -6.93 -16.98
CA ASP A 289 -8.50 -7.75 -18.18
C ASP A 289 -7.01 -7.95 -18.45
N PHE A 290 -6.17 -6.96 -18.15
CA PHE A 290 -4.73 -7.12 -18.21
C PHE A 290 -4.24 -8.21 -17.24
N CYS A 291 -4.64 -8.16 -15.97
CA CYS A 291 -4.24 -9.16 -14.97
C CYS A 291 -4.73 -10.56 -15.36
N LYS A 292 -5.97 -10.70 -15.83
CA LYS A 292 -6.49 -11.96 -16.38
C LYS A 292 -5.62 -12.49 -17.52
N SER A 293 -5.17 -11.61 -18.43
CA SER A 293 -4.36 -12.00 -19.59
C SER A 293 -2.96 -12.51 -19.26
N ILE A 294 -2.46 -12.23 -18.05
CA ILE A 294 -1.12 -12.65 -17.61
C ILE A 294 -1.16 -13.79 -16.59
N ASN A 295 -2.35 -14.15 -16.11
CA ASN A 295 -2.54 -15.28 -15.20
C ASN A 295 -2.00 -16.58 -15.82
N GLY A 296 -1.24 -17.36 -15.04
CA GLY A 296 -0.67 -18.64 -15.45
C GLY A 296 0.56 -18.54 -16.36
N LYS A 297 0.94 -17.35 -16.85
CA LYS A 297 2.14 -17.17 -17.67
C LYS A 297 3.39 -17.45 -16.86
N THR A 298 4.37 -18.08 -17.51
CA THR A 298 5.65 -18.48 -16.90
C THR A 298 6.77 -17.57 -17.38
N PHE A 299 7.63 -17.17 -16.45
CA PHE A 299 8.74 -16.25 -16.66
C PHE A 299 10.03 -16.86 -16.15
N ARG A 300 11.15 -16.47 -16.76
CA ARG A 300 12.49 -16.78 -16.27
C ARG A 300 13.01 -15.63 -15.42
N VAL A 301 13.59 -15.96 -14.27
CA VAL A 301 14.26 -14.96 -13.41
C VAL A 301 15.62 -14.62 -14.02
N VAL A 302 15.88 -13.34 -14.25
CA VAL A 302 17.14 -12.84 -14.82
C VAL A 302 17.73 -11.71 -13.99
N ALA A 303 19.01 -11.39 -14.23
CA ALA A 303 19.67 -10.28 -13.56
C ALA A 303 19.10 -8.93 -14.08
N PRO A 304 18.95 -7.89 -13.24
CA PRO A 304 18.50 -6.57 -13.68
C PRO A 304 19.43 -5.90 -14.71
N GLY A 305 20.68 -6.32 -14.82
CA GLY A 305 21.64 -5.81 -15.81
C GLY A 305 21.78 -6.67 -17.07
N ASP A 306 21.02 -7.74 -17.23
CA ASP A 306 21.17 -8.66 -18.36
C ASP A 306 20.80 -7.96 -19.69
N PRO A 307 21.74 -7.82 -20.65
CA PRO A 307 21.49 -7.17 -21.93
C PRO A 307 20.54 -7.97 -22.84
N LYS A 308 20.32 -9.25 -22.56
CA LYS A 308 19.45 -10.15 -23.35
C LYS A 308 18.07 -10.35 -22.72
N ARG A 309 17.74 -9.64 -21.65
CA ARG A 309 16.44 -9.76 -20.98
C ARG A 309 15.29 -9.37 -21.92
N ASN A 310 14.20 -10.13 -21.85
CA ASN A 310 12.97 -9.86 -22.59
C ASN A 310 11.83 -9.54 -21.61
N GLY A 311 11.26 -8.35 -21.72
CA GLY A 311 10.18 -7.92 -20.84
C GLY A 311 8.91 -8.78 -20.85
N ASN A 312 8.69 -9.62 -21.87
CA ASN A 312 7.52 -10.47 -22.01
C ASN A 312 7.72 -11.89 -21.47
N SER A 313 8.96 -12.34 -21.26
CA SER A 313 9.27 -13.71 -20.84
C SER A 313 10.26 -13.80 -19.68
N ASP A 314 10.90 -12.69 -19.31
CA ASP A 314 11.79 -12.58 -18.17
C ASP A 314 11.22 -11.67 -17.09
N VAL A 315 11.60 -11.93 -15.84
CA VAL A 315 11.30 -11.10 -14.67
C VAL A 315 12.60 -10.89 -13.88
N TRP A 316 12.78 -9.69 -13.33
CA TRP A 316 13.94 -9.35 -12.52
C TRP A 316 13.53 -8.39 -11.42
N VAL A 317 14.34 -8.33 -10.38
CA VAL A 317 14.05 -7.48 -9.23
C VAL A 317 14.08 -5.99 -9.64
N GLY A 318 13.06 -5.24 -9.24
CA GLY A 318 12.89 -3.83 -9.64
C GLY A 318 12.27 -3.64 -11.04
N LYS A 319 11.83 -4.70 -11.72
CA LYS A 319 11.04 -4.57 -12.96
C LYS A 319 9.68 -3.96 -12.65
N THR A 320 9.45 -2.72 -13.08
CA THR A 320 8.18 -2.00 -12.90
C THR A 320 7.66 -1.45 -14.23
N ASN A 321 6.40 -0.99 -14.21
CA ASN A 321 5.80 -0.26 -15.32
C ASN A 321 5.94 1.26 -15.19
N ALA A 322 6.81 1.74 -14.29
CA ALA A 322 7.15 3.14 -14.24
C ALA A 322 7.65 3.61 -15.61
N ARG A 323 7.05 4.69 -16.12
CA ARG A 323 7.33 5.28 -17.45
C ARG A 323 6.93 4.44 -18.67
N ARG A 324 6.26 3.29 -18.49
CA ARG A 324 5.66 2.50 -19.58
C ARG A 324 4.22 2.94 -19.85
N ARG A 325 3.66 2.54 -20.98
CA ARG A 325 2.31 2.91 -21.44
C ARG A 325 1.39 1.70 -21.50
N ALA A 326 0.16 1.89 -21.05
CA ALA A 326 -0.94 0.94 -21.13
C ALA A 326 -1.43 0.79 -22.56
N SER A 327 -1.54 1.91 -23.25
CA SER A 327 -2.11 1.98 -24.58
C SER A 327 -1.16 1.38 -25.62
N SER A 328 -1.70 0.56 -26.52
CA SER A 328 -0.94 -0.04 -27.61
C SER A 328 -0.54 0.98 -28.68
N LYS A 329 -1.23 2.12 -28.77
CA LYS A 329 -1.04 3.13 -29.82
C LYS A 329 -0.81 4.54 -29.28
N ARG A 330 0.01 5.31 -30.00
CA ARG A 330 0.22 6.76 -29.80
C ARG A 330 -0.10 7.53 -31.07
N ARG A 331 -0.39 8.82 -30.93
CA ARG A 331 -0.38 9.76 -32.05
C ARG A 331 1.03 10.28 -32.26
N ASP A 332 1.48 10.28 -33.51
CA ASP A 332 2.79 10.76 -33.96
C ASP A 332 2.59 11.38 -35.35
N GLY A 333 2.84 12.68 -35.50
CA GLY A 333 2.67 13.38 -36.77
C GLY A 333 1.22 13.40 -37.27
N GLY A 334 0.24 13.45 -36.34
CA GLY A 334 -1.19 13.46 -36.65
C GLY A 334 -1.81 12.11 -36.99
N VAL A 335 -1.03 11.02 -37.03
CA VAL A 335 -1.51 9.65 -37.29
C VAL A 335 -1.34 8.74 -36.08
N MET A 336 -2.21 7.73 -35.95
CA MET A 336 -2.10 6.72 -34.89
C MET A 336 -1.12 5.63 -35.29
N VAL A 337 -0.05 5.47 -34.52
CA VAL A 337 1.00 4.45 -34.72
C VAL A 337 1.04 3.48 -33.54
N GLU A 338 1.43 2.23 -33.79
CA GLU A 338 1.65 1.22 -32.74
C GLU A 338 2.91 1.55 -31.95
N ARG A 339 2.84 1.43 -30.62
CA ARG A 339 3.99 1.59 -29.73
C ARG A 339 4.91 0.39 -29.81
N SER A 340 6.20 0.64 -29.69
CA SER A 340 7.19 -0.43 -29.60
C SER A 340 6.95 -1.30 -28.34
N PRO A 341 7.34 -2.58 -28.35
CA PRO A 341 7.24 -3.44 -27.18
C PRO A 341 7.92 -2.88 -25.92
N ASP A 342 8.96 -2.07 -26.08
CA ASP A 342 9.70 -1.45 -24.98
C ASP A 342 9.00 -0.25 -24.38
N GLU A 343 8.04 0.37 -25.08
CA GLU A 343 7.19 1.43 -24.54
C GLU A 343 5.98 0.89 -23.78
N ARG A 344 5.56 -0.35 -24.07
CA ARG A 344 4.34 -0.95 -23.50
C ARG A 344 4.59 -1.56 -22.12
N TRP A 345 3.50 -1.77 -21.38
CA TRP A 345 3.54 -2.50 -20.12
C TRP A 345 4.12 -3.90 -20.27
N TRP A 346 4.94 -4.26 -19.30
CA TRP A 346 5.41 -5.61 -19.07
C TRP A 346 4.74 -6.18 -17.81
N VAL A 347 4.89 -7.49 -17.59
CA VAL A 347 4.57 -8.06 -16.29
C VAL A 347 5.61 -7.59 -15.27
N ALA A 348 5.18 -6.77 -14.32
CA ALA A 348 6.02 -6.23 -13.26
C ALA A 348 6.48 -7.33 -12.28
N ALA A 349 7.62 -7.14 -11.63
CA ALA A 349 8.08 -8.02 -10.56
C ALA A 349 7.19 -7.92 -9.32
N GLY A 350 6.65 -6.74 -9.05
CA GLY A 350 5.73 -6.50 -7.94
C GLY A 350 4.25 -6.73 -8.32
N VAL A 351 3.36 -5.83 -7.90
CA VAL A 351 1.98 -5.79 -8.39
C VAL A 351 1.90 -5.02 -9.71
N GLN A 352 0.87 -5.31 -10.50
CA GLN A 352 0.78 -4.78 -11.85
C GLN A 352 0.27 -3.33 -11.89
N HIS A 353 -0.76 -3.03 -11.11
CA HIS A 353 -1.35 -1.70 -10.91
C HIS A 353 -1.74 -1.53 -9.44
N PRO A 354 -2.09 -0.30 -9.00
CA PRO A 354 -2.75 -0.12 -7.71
C PRO A 354 -3.91 -1.10 -7.53
N HIS A 355 -3.99 -1.69 -6.34
CA HIS A 355 -5.04 -2.62 -5.89
C HIS A 355 -5.02 -4.00 -6.56
N CYS A 356 -4.12 -4.22 -7.52
CA CYS A 356 -3.89 -5.56 -8.03
C CYS A 356 -3.31 -6.45 -6.92
N ARG A 357 -3.72 -7.72 -6.94
CA ARG A 357 -3.40 -8.69 -5.87
C ARG A 357 -2.47 -9.80 -6.35
N GLY A 358 -2.10 -9.79 -7.63
CA GLY A 358 -1.37 -10.89 -8.24
C GLY A 358 -0.09 -11.25 -7.50
N SER A 359 0.25 -12.53 -7.51
CA SER A 359 1.39 -13.10 -6.81
C SER A 359 2.26 -13.94 -7.74
N TRP A 360 3.43 -14.35 -7.25
CA TRP A 360 4.33 -15.26 -7.95
C TRP A 360 4.40 -16.62 -7.25
N THR A 361 4.45 -17.69 -8.03
CA THR A 361 4.70 -19.05 -7.54
C THR A 361 5.88 -19.68 -8.28
N TYR A 362 6.60 -20.57 -7.60
CA TYR A 362 7.67 -21.32 -8.24
C TYR A 362 7.10 -22.36 -9.21
N VAL A 363 7.76 -22.58 -10.34
CA VAL A 363 7.47 -23.71 -11.24
C VAL A 363 8.55 -24.76 -11.03
N PRO A 364 8.22 -25.97 -10.52
CA PRO A 364 9.20 -27.01 -10.32
C PRO A 364 9.87 -27.44 -11.63
N GLU A 365 11.18 -27.19 -11.74
CA GLU A 365 12.07 -27.84 -12.70
C GLU A 365 12.99 -28.83 -11.94
N ALA A 366 13.36 -29.93 -12.59
CA ALA A 366 14.22 -30.98 -12.02
C ALA A 366 15.68 -30.50 -11.87
N LYS A 367 15.94 -29.74 -10.80
CA LYS A 367 17.17 -29.60 -10.00
C LYS A 367 17.10 -28.23 -9.32
N PRO A 368 16.70 -28.13 -8.04
CA PRO A 368 16.73 -26.86 -7.35
C PRO A 368 18.19 -26.42 -7.19
N ALA A 369 18.57 -25.32 -7.86
CA ALA A 369 19.74 -24.55 -7.42
C ALA A 369 19.48 -24.09 -5.98
N GLY A 370 20.45 -24.33 -5.09
CA GLY A 370 20.27 -24.16 -3.65
C GLY A 370 19.79 -22.77 -3.25
N VAL A 371 18.97 -22.71 -2.19
CA VAL A 371 18.63 -21.45 -1.51
C VAL A 371 19.89 -20.89 -0.84
N ASP A 372 20.00 -19.56 -0.72
CA ASP A 372 21.06 -18.90 0.06
C ASP A 372 21.19 -19.57 1.45
N PRO A 373 22.34 -20.22 1.75
CA PRO A 373 22.54 -20.94 3.00
C PRO A 373 22.46 -20.03 4.23
N ALA A 374 22.90 -18.77 4.13
CA ALA A 374 22.89 -17.84 5.25
C ALA A 374 21.46 -17.45 5.62
N PHE A 375 20.63 -17.14 4.61
CA PHE A 375 19.21 -16.87 4.79
C PHE A 375 18.47 -18.07 5.39
N MET A 376 18.75 -19.28 4.91
CA MET A 376 18.12 -20.50 5.44
C MET A 376 18.52 -20.79 6.89
N ALA A 377 19.80 -20.59 7.24
CA ALA A 377 20.26 -20.76 8.62
C ALA A 377 19.55 -19.80 9.57
N TRP A 378 19.44 -18.52 9.18
CA TRP A 378 18.71 -17.52 9.94
C TRP A 378 17.21 -17.88 10.07
N LEU A 379 16.53 -18.21 8.98
CA LEU A 379 15.11 -18.57 8.98
C LEU A 379 14.82 -19.76 9.90
N ASN A 380 15.65 -20.80 9.85
CA ASN A 380 15.50 -21.96 10.74
C ASN A 380 15.65 -21.54 12.22
N GLY A 381 16.54 -20.59 12.52
CA GLY A 381 16.69 -20.01 13.85
C GLY A 381 15.43 -19.29 14.33
N GLU A 382 14.80 -18.47 13.48
CA GLU A 382 13.55 -17.77 13.84
C GLU A 382 12.37 -18.74 14.04
N LEU A 383 12.23 -19.73 13.15
CA LEU A 383 11.15 -20.72 13.28
C LEU A 383 11.31 -21.61 14.52
N ALA A 384 12.54 -21.93 14.91
CA ALA A 384 12.82 -22.70 16.13
C ALA A 384 12.35 -21.94 17.38
N LYS A 385 12.47 -20.61 17.42
CA LYS A 385 11.98 -19.79 18.55
C LYS A 385 10.47 -19.95 18.71
N VAL A 386 9.71 -19.93 17.61
CA VAL A 386 8.25 -20.07 17.65
C VAL A 386 7.84 -21.47 18.12
N ALA A 387 8.49 -22.53 17.62
CA ALA A 387 8.18 -23.90 18.00
C ALA A 387 8.37 -24.19 19.50
N VAL A 388 9.36 -23.56 20.14
CA VAL A 388 9.60 -23.66 21.60
C VAL A 388 8.49 -22.97 22.40
N THR A 389 7.94 -21.87 21.90
CA THR A 389 6.86 -21.12 22.56
C THR A 389 5.52 -21.85 22.53
N THR A 390 5.23 -22.59 21.46
CA THR A 390 4.00 -23.39 21.32
C THR A 390 4.04 -24.73 22.08
N ALA A 391 5.23 -25.16 22.54
CA ALA A 391 5.43 -26.44 23.22
C ALA A 391 5.40 -26.35 24.76
N LYS A 392 5.25 -25.16 25.34
CA LYS A 392 5.02 -25.01 26.79
C LYS A 392 3.53 -25.23 27.07
N PRO A 393 3.11 -26.33 27.72
CA PRO A 393 1.73 -26.46 28.18
C PRO A 393 1.43 -25.36 29.19
N ASP A 394 0.21 -24.83 29.11
CA ASP A 394 -0.31 -23.86 30.06
C ASP A 394 -0.27 -24.46 31.49
N PRO A 395 0.49 -23.87 32.43
CA PRO A 395 0.56 -24.40 33.80
C PRO A 395 -0.76 -24.24 34.57
N ALA A 396 -1.80 -23.65 33.97
CA ALA A 396 -3.14 -23.56 34.55
C ALA A 396 -4.07 -24.76 34.25
N ALA A 397 -3.57 -25.81 33.58
CA ALA A 397 -4.33 -27.03 33.30
C ALA A 397 -3.75 -28.26 34.04
N THR A 398 -3.72 -28.20 35.37
CA THR A 398 -3.68 -29.39 36.26
C THR A 398 -4.48 -29.12 37.51
#